data_AF-A0A6P4A9J6-F1
#
_entry.id   AF-A0A6P4A9J6-F1
#
_cell.length_a   1.000
_cell.length_b   1.000
_cell.length_c   1.000
_cell.angle_alpha   90.00
_cell.angle_beta   90.00
_cell.angle_gamma   90.00
#
_symmetry.space_group_name_H-M   'P 1'
#
loop_
_entity.id
_entity.type
_entity.pdbx_description
1 polymer ?
#
loop_
_entity_poly.entity_id
_entity_poly.type
_entity_poly.pdbx_seq_one_letter_code
_entity_poly.pdbx_strand_id
1 'polypeptide(L)'
;MAKEEAKLHIAMFPWLAFGHMNPFLELAKLIAQKGHRISFISTPRNIDRLPKLPPNLSFLINFVKISLPQSENLPDEAQATIDLPREKVPHLKNAHDRLQDSMAQFLQSSKPDWVVYDFSAHWLPNTARNLGIPSVFFSIFTASSLSFMCPTLTDDDRNKPEDYTVPPYWVPFPTKVAYRLFEVLKIYDNVSGDDGAISVFRSFVEVLRGCDVVAVRTCTEFEPEWLNLLQDVHRKPLFPVGVLAPKATDDEEWRSIKEWLDLQPKRSVVYIAFGTEAKLRQDELTEIAHGLELSGLPFFWVLRLHHGPLDSELQLPEGFEERSKGRGIVCTTWAPQIKILAHDSVGGFLSHSGWSSVVEALQFSIPLVFFTIANDQGLNCSLFVEKKIGYAIPRDERDGSFTRQGVADSLRLVAVEEEGKCYRDKAKEMSELFGDKVRQAKYVDKFVDHLITNRPQKKAEDYGKKVNENV
;
A
#
# COMPACT_ATOMS: atom_id res chain seq x y z
N MET A 1 -11.47 29.59 28.37
CA MET A 1 -10.18 28.87 28.45
C MET A 1 -10.29 27.65 27.55
N ALA A 2 -9.56 27.60 26.45
CA ALA A 2 -9.51 26.40 25.61
C ALA A 2 -8.90 25.27 26.43
N LYS A 3 -9.54 24.09 26.46
CA LYS A 3 -8.91 22.87 27.00
C LYS A 3 -7.57 22.70 26.29
N GLU A 4 -6.46 22.61 27.02
CA GLU A 4 -5.22 22.11 26.45
C GLU A 4 -5.51 20.75 25.84
N GLU A 5 -5.45 20.64 24.51
CA GLU A 5 -5.60 19.36 23.82
C GLU A 5 -4.51 18.41 24.28
N ALA A 6 -4.89 17.25 24.81
CA ALA A 6 -3.94 16.26 25.29
C ALA A 6 -3.04 15.80 24.13
N LYS A 7 -1.75 16.09 24.23
CA LYS A 7 -0.78 15.70 23.20
C LYS A 7 -0.28 14.26 23.44
N LEU A 8 -0.60 13.38 22.50
CA LEU A 8 -0.12 12.00 22.43
C LEU A 8 1.32 11.90 21.93
N HIS A 9 2.01 10.86 22.38
CA HIS A 9 3.18 10.29 21.74
C HIS A 9 2.85 8.93 21.14
N ILE A 10 3.03 8.77 19.83
CA ILE A 10 2.65 7.56 19.09
C ILE A 10 3.91 6.97 18.43
N ALA A 11 4.16 5.68 18.66
CA ALA A 11 5.16 4.92 17.92
C ALA A 11 4.52 4.32 16.66
N MET A 12 5.20 4.40 15.51
CA MET A 12 4.73 3.84 14.25
C MET A 12 5.80 2.89 13.68
N PHE A 13 5.40 1.66 13.37
CA PHE A 13 6.29 0.61 12.88
C PHE A 13 5.70 -0.08 11.64
N PRO A 14 5.88 0.51 10.44
CA PRO A 14 5.42 -0.07 9.18
C PRO A 14 6.25 -1.28 8.75
N TRP A 15 5.70 -2.10 7.86
CA TRP A 15 6.46 -3.12 7.14
C TRP A 15 7.55 -2.48 6.26
N LEU A 16 8.65 -3.21 6.03
CA LEU A 16 9.87 -2.75 5.32
C LEU A 16 9.69 -2.73 3.79
N ALA A 17 8.62 -2.07 3.33
CA ALA A 17 8.29 -1.86 1.93
C ALA A 17 7.80 -0.42 1.74
N PHE A 18 8.21 0.28 0.68
CA PHE A 18 7.85 1.69 0.48
C PHE A 18 6.35 1.89 0.25
N GLY A 19 5.66 0.88 -0.30
CA GLY A 19 4.20 0.87 -0.39
C GLY A 19 3.50 0.94 0.98
N HIS A 20 4.19 0.55 2.06
CA HIS A 20 3.71 0.57 3.44
C HIS A 20 4.23 1.79 4.20
N MET A 21 5.54 2.06 4.12
CA MET A 21 6.17 3.17 4.84
C MET A 21 5.65 4.54 4.39
N ASN A 22 5.37 4.74 3.10
CA ASN A 22 4.88 6.02 2.60
C ASN A 22 3.48 6.37 3.14
N PRO A 23 2.46 5.49 3.09
CA PRO A 23 1.17 5.76 3.74
C PRO A 23 1.26 5.95 5.25
N PHE A 24 2.09 5.19 5.95
CA PHE A 24 2.35 5.42 7.38
C PHE A 24 2.92 6.82 7.62
N LEU A 25 3.83 7.29 6.75
CA LEU A 25 4.43 8.61 6.87
C LEU A 25 3.42 9.71 6.57
N GLU A 26 2.50 9.52 5.63
CA GLU A 26 1.40 10.46 5.39
C GLU A 26 0.44 10.53 6.58
N LEU A 27 0.08 9.40 7.19
CA LEU A 27 -0.70 9.39 8.43
C LEU A 27 0.05 10.10 9.57
N ALA A 28 1.35 9.81 9.74
CA ALA A 28 2.21 10.46 10.72
C ALA A 28 2.21 11.99 10.56
N LYS A 29 2.32 12.49 9.33
CA LYS A 29 2.26 13.94 9.02
C LYS A 29 0.92 14.55 9.41
N LEU A 30 -0.21 13.89 9.09
CA LEU A 30 -1.55 14.40 9.43
C LEU A 30 -1.79 14.43 10.94
N ILE A 31 -1.30 13.42 11.67
CA ILE A 31 -1.38 13.37 13.12
C ILE A 31 -0.45 14.43 13.76
N ALA A 32 0.77 14.58 13.24
CA ALA A 32 1.72 15.60 13.70
C ALA A 32 1.21 17.03 13.45
N GLN A 33 0.48 17.28 12.35
CA GLN A 33 -0.16 18.59 12.10
C GLN A 33 -1.15 19.00 13.20
N LYS A 34 -1.62 18.04 14.01
CA LYS A 34 -2.49 18.27 15.18
C LYS A 34 -1.70 18.46 16.49
N GLY A 35 -0.37 18.50 16.41
CA GLY A 35 0.52 18.73 17.55
C GLY A 35 0.90 17.47 18.32
N HIS A 36 0.62 16.27 17.79
CA HIS A 36 1.02 15.01 18.41
C HIS A 36 2.45 14.63 18.02
N ARG A 37 3.16 13.95 18.92
CA ARG A 37 4.53 13.48 18.68
C ARG A 37 4.51 12.09 18.08
N ILE A 38 5.27 11.88 17.01
CA ILE A 38 5.45 10.59 16.35
C ILE A 38 6.89 10.11 16.53
N SER A 39 7.06 8.83 16.86
CA SER A 39 8.30 8.09 16.63
C SER A 39 8.07 7.15 15.46
N PHE A 40 8.62 7.50 14.30
CA PHE A 40 8.49 6.70 13.08
C PHE A 40 9.71 5.78 12.99
N ILE A 41 9.48 4.48 13.15
CA ILE A 41 10.52 3.49 13.38
C ILE A 41 10.72 2.67 12.11
N SER A 42 11.95 2.60 11.63
CA SER A 42 12.35 1.71 10.55
C SER A 42 13.86 1.44 10.60
N THR A 43 14.37 0.70 9.63
CA THR A 43 15.80 0.44 9.49
C THR A 43 16.55 1.68 9.00
N PRO A 44 17.86 1.80 9.28
CA PRO A 44 18.64 2.99 8.93
C PRO A 44 18.53 3.40 7.46
N ARG A 45 18.71 2.47 6.52
CA ARG A 45 18.67 2.76 5.07
C ARG A 45 17.27 3.16 4.62
N ASN A 46 16.24 2.56 5.20
CA ASN A 46 14.86 2.93 4.86
C ASN A 46 14.54 4.35 5.30
N ILE A 47 14.92 4.73 6.53
CA ILE A 47 14.78 6.11 7.01
C ILE A 47 15.50 7.09 6.08
N ASP A 48 16.72 6.78 5.64
CA ASP A 48 17.50 7.67 4.77
C ASP A 48 16.91 7.81 3.36
N ARG A 49 16.10 6.85 2.92
CA ARG A 49 15.37 6.87 1.64
C ARG A 49 13.98 7.50 1.74
N LEU A 50 13.45 7.77 2.94
CA LEU A 50 12.14 8.41 3.10
C LEU A 50 12.17 9.88 2.67
N PRO A 51 11.02 10.42 2.20
CA PRO A 51 10.90 11.84 1.90
C PRO A 51 11.27 12.72 3.10
N LYS A 52 11.97 13.83 2.82
CA LYS A 52 12.27 14.83 3.85
C LYS A 52 10.99 15.38 4.48
N LEU A 53 11.04 15.58 5.80
CA LEU A 53 9.92 16.15 6.53
C LEU A 53 9.78 17.65 6.24
N PRO A 54 8.54 18.17 6.14
CA PRO A 54 8.31 19.61 6.14
C PRO A 54 8.93 20.26 7.39
N PRO A 55 9.57 21.44 7.29
CA PRO A 55 10.20 22.11 8.44
C PRO A 55 9.25 22.33 9.63
N ASN A 56 7.96 22.52 9.36
CA ASN A 56 6.94 22.73 10.39
C ASN A 56 6.51 21.43 11.10
N LEU A 57 6.98 20.26 10.70
CA LEU A 57 6.67 18.96 11.31
C LEU A 57 7.90 18.23 11.85
N SER A 58 9.11 18.69 11.53
CA SER A 58 10.36 18.01 11.89
C SER A 58 10.58 17.86 13.40
N PHE A 59 10.02 18.77 14.21
CA PHE A 59 10.10 18.70 15.67
C PHE A 59 9.05 17.75 16.30
N LEU A 60 8.06 17.31 15.53
CA LEU A 60 6.99 16.42 15.99
C LEU A 60 7.20 14.98 15.51
N ILE A 61 7.89 14.76 14.39
CA ILE A 61 8.16 13.43 13.86
C ILE A 61 9.64 13.13 14.03
N ASN A 62 9.94 12.19 14.93
CA ASN A 62 11.29 11.68 15.12
C ASN A 62 11.46 10.36 14.34
N PHE A 63 12.43 10.33 13.43
CA PHE A 63 12.83 9.09 12.77
C PHE A 63 13.73 8.26 13.70
N VAL A 64 13.28 7.07 14.06
CA VAL A 64 14.00 6.14 14.93
C VAL A 64 14.58 5.02 14.07
N LYS A 65 15.91 4.95 14.04
CA LYS A 65 16.63 3.92 13.32
C LYS A 65 16.89 2.72 14.23
N ILE A 66 16.34 1.55 13.89
CA ILE A 66 16.66 0.27 14.56
C ILE A 66 17.38 -0.62 13.56
N SER A 67 18.59 -1.07 13.91
CA SER A 67 19.40 -1.93 13.05
C SER A 67 18.71 -3.27 12.81
N LEU A 68 18.58 -3.64 11.54
CA LEU A 68 18.08 -4.95 11.15
C LEU A 68 19.09 -6.03 11.55
N PRO A 69 18.70 -7.07 12.30
CA PRO A 69 19.59 -8.17 12.63
C PRO A 69 20.08 -8.88 11.37
N GLN A 70 21.39 -9.13 11.31
CA GLN A 70 22.03 -9.79 10.18
C GLN A 70 21.52 -11.23 10.00
N SER A 71 21.50 -11.68 8.75
CA SER A 71 21.06 -13.02 8.37
C SER A 71 21.94 -13.54 7.24
N GLU A 72 22.42 -14.78 7.32
CA GLU A 72 23.25 -15.37 6.25
C GLU A 72 22.55 -15.38 4.88
N ASN A 73 21.20 -15.44 4.87
CA ASN A 73 20.37 -15.46 3.67
C ASN A 73 19.91 -14.07 3.19
N LEU A 74 20.37 -12.98 3.82
CA LEU A 74 20.11 -11.60 3.40
C LEU A 74 21.42 -10.89 3.07
N PRO A 75 21.52 -10.20 1.92
CA PRO A 75 22.61 -9.25 1.71
C PRO A 75 22.61 -8.18 2.81
N ASP A 76 23.77 -7.82 3.34
CA ASP A 76 23.92 -6.84 4.45
C ASP A 76 23.18 -5.51 4.20
N GLU A 77 23.06 -5.13 2.93
CA GLU A 77 22.53 -3.86 2.48
C GLU A 77 21.04 -3.89 2.14
N ALA A 78 20.42 -5.07 2.17
CA ALA A 78 19.01 -5.28 1.87
C ALA A 78 18.14 -5.05 3.11
N GLN A 79 17.53 -3.87 3.18
CA GLN A 79 16.70 -3.46 4.32
C GLN A 79 15.24 -3.20 3.96
N ALA A 80 14.89 -3.30 2.67
CA ALA A 80 13.52 -3.26 2.17
C ALA A 80 13.27 -4.33 1.10
N THR A 81 11.99 -4.61 0.84
CA THR A 81 11.52 -5.51 -0.24
C THR A 81 12.09 -5.15 -1.61
N ILE A 82 12.24 -3.86 -1.92
CA ILE A 82 12.81 -3.38 -3.19
C ILE A 82 14.30 -3.74 -3.38
N ASP A 83 15.01 -4.09 -2.29
CA ASP A 83 16.41 -4.52 -2.37
C ASP A 83 16.56 -6.02 -2.68
N LEU A 84 15.44 -6.76 -2.77
CA LEU A 84 15.42 -8.21 -2.82
C LEU A 84 14.55 -8.74 -3.97
N PRO A 85 14.98 -9.84 -4.61
CA PRO A 85 14.07 -10.71 -5.34
C PRO A 85 12.95 -11.23 -4.43
N ARG A 86 11.78 -11.49 -5.00
CA ARG A 86 10.56 -11.86 -4.27
C ARG A 86 10.74 -13.11 -3.39
N GLU A 87 11.46 -14.10 -3.91
CA GLU A 87 11.78 -15.35 -3.23
C GLU A 87 12.66 -15.17 -1.98
N LYS A 88 13.35 -14.03 -1.83
CA LYS A 88 14.16 -13.70 -0.65
C LYS A 88 13.43 -12.86 0.40
N VAL A 89 12.23 -12.35 0.09
CA VAL A 89 11.41 -11.57 1.04
C VAL A 89 11.09 -12.34 2.33
N PRO A 90 10.88 -13.68 2.34
CA PRO A 90 10.72 -14.43 3.58
C PRO A 90 11.90 -14.28 4.56
N HIS A 91 13.13 -14.17 4.06
CA HIS A 91 14.29 -13.94 4.92
C HIS A 91 14.26 -12.53 5.55
N LEU A 92 13.78 -11.52 4.81
CA LEU A 92 13.58 -10.17 5.34
C LEU A 92 12.53 -10.17 6.46
N LYS A 93 11.48 -10.99 6.31
CA LYS A 93 10.46 -11.19 7.35
C LYS A 93 11.08 -11.81 8.62
N ASN A 94 11.89 -12.85 8.49
CA ASN A 94 12.59 -13.46 9.61
C ASN A 94 13.56 -12.48 10.30
N ALA A 95 14.24 -11.63 9.54
CA ALA A 95 15.08 -10.57 10.11
C ALA A 95 14.25 -9.49 10.83
N HIS A 96 13.12 -9.11 10.26
CA HIS A 96 12.16 -8.20 10.88
C HIS A 96 11.59 -8.77 12.18
N ASP A 97 11.35 -10.08 12.27
CA ASP A 97 10.86 -10.73 13.49
C ASP A 97 11.88 -10.68 14.63
N ARG A 98 13.17 -10.73 14.30
CA ARG A 98 14.26 -10.54 15.27
C ARG A 98 14.41 -9.10 15.77
N LEU A 99 13.63 -8.13 15.25
CA LEU A 99 13.58 -6.77 15.81
C LEU A 99 12.82 -6.71 17.15
N GLN A 100 12.17 -7.81 17.57
CA GLN A 100 11.34 -7.86 18.77
C GLN A 100 12.02 -7.27 20.02
N ASP A 101 13.24 -7.67 20.33
CA ASP A 101 13.94 -7.21 21.54
C ASP A 101 14.28 -5.72 21.47
N SER A 102 14.78 -5.27 20.32
CA SER A 102 15.13 -3.85 20.12
C SER A 102 13.87 -2.96 20.15
N MET A 103 12.76 -3.45 19.60
CA MET A 103 11.47 -2.77 19.68
C MET A 103 10.95 -2.74 21.12
N ALA A 104 11.05 -3.84 21.86
CA ALA A 104 10.65 -3.88 23.27
C ALA A 104 11.43 -2.88 24.12
N GLN A 105 12.76 -2.80 23.93
CA GLN A 105 13.62 -1.82 24.59
C GLN A 105 13.24 -0.37 24.23
N PHE A 106 12.96 -0.11 22.95
CA PHE A 106 12.48 1.20 22.51
C PHE A 106 11.14 1.57 23.16
N LEU A 107 10.16 0.66 23.17
CA LEU A 107 8.84 0.90 23.75
C LEU A 107 8.92 1.11 25.27
N GLN A 108 9.74 0.32 25.97
CA GLN A 108 9.95 0.43 27.42
C GLN A 108 10.59 1.78 27.80
N SER A 109 11.57 2.24 27.02
CA SER A 109 12.27 3.49 27.29
C SER A 109 11.47 4.73 26.90
N SER A 110 10.80 4.69 25.74
CA SER A 110 10.09 5.86 25.20
C SER A 110 8.67 6.02 25.76
N LYS A 111 8.07 4.95 26.31
CA LYS A 111 6.73 4.89 26.92
C LYS A 111 5.67 5.64 26.07
N PRO A 112 5.49 5.29 24.79
CA PRO A 112 4.49 5.93 23.94
C PRO A 112 3.09 5.66 24.48
N ASP A 113 2.16 6.57 24.20
CA ASP A 113 0.76 6.41 24.56
C ASP A 113 0.07 5.33 23.70
N TRP A 114 0.54 5.15 22.46
CA TRP A 114 0.05 4.16 21.50
C TRP A 114 1.20 3.62 20.63
N VAL A 115 1.10 2.37 20.21
CA VAL A 115 1.90 1.80 19.13
C VAL A 115 1.02 1.45 17.93
N VAL A 116 1.41 1.91 16.74
CA VAL A 116 0.73 1.64 15.47
C VAL A 116 1.64 0.75 14.64
N TYR A 117 1.15 -0.39 14.17
CA TYR A 117 1.94 -1.36 13.42
C TYR A 117 1.22 -1.93 12.21
N ASP A 118 2.00 -2.54 11.33
CA ASP A 118 1.54 -3.21 10.10
C ASP A 118 1.40 -4.73 10.28
N PHE A 119 1.02 -5.44 9.21
CA PHE A 119 0.70 -6.87 9.23
C PHE A 119 1.89 -7.79 9.53
N SER A 120 3.12 -7.34 9.20
CA SER A 120 4.33 -8.16 9.35
C SER A 120 4.70 -8.38 10.81
N ALA A 121 4.42 -7.40 11.68
CA ALA A 121 4.83 -7.37 13.08
C ALA A 121 3.88 -8.17 13.99
N HIS A 122 3.59 -9.43 13.62
CA HIS A 122 2.69 -10.32 14.36
C HIS A 122 3.08 -10.55 15.84
N TRP A 123 4.36 -10.38 16.19
CA TRP A 123 4.89 -10.45 17.56
C TRP A 123 4.68 -9.16 18.38
N LEU A 124 4.46 -8.02 17.73
CA LEU A 124 4.38 -6.71 18.37
C LEU A 124 3.13 -6.51 19.25
N PRO A 125 1.92 -6.98 18.89
CA PRO A 125 0.77 -6.87 19.80
C PRO A 125 1.03 -7.46 21.19
N ASN A 126 1.65 -8.65 21.27
CA ASN A 126 1.97 -9.29 22.54
C ASN A 126 3.04 -8.50 23.31
N THR A 127 4.05 -7.99 22.61
CA THR A 127 5.11 -7.15 23.19
C THR A 127 4.53 -5.86 23.79
N ALA A 128 3.64 -5.17 23.06
CA ALA A 128 2.98 -3.96 23.51
C ALA A 128 2.09 -4.20 24.74
N ARG A 129 1.30 -5.29 24.71
CA ARG A 129 0.44 -5.70 25.83
C ARG A 129 1.23 -5.95 27.11
N ASN A 130 2.38 -6.64 27.03
CA ASN A 130 3.25 -6.90 28.18
C ASN A 130 3.81 -5.61 28.80
N LEU A 131 3.94 -4.55 28.00
CA LEU A 131 4.37 -3.22 28.46
C LEU A 131 3.20 -2.31 28.86
N GLY A 132 1.95 -2.79 28.76
CA GLY A 132 0.76 -1.98 29.02
C GLY A 132 0.52 -0.86 28.03
N ILE A 133 1.05 -0.98 26.80
CA ILE A 133 0.89 0.00 25.73
C ILE A 133 -0.22 -0.49 24.79
N PRO A 134 -1.32 0.27 24.61
CA PRO A 134 -2.37 -0.09 23.69
C PRO A 134 -1.89 0.09 22.25
N SER A 135 -2.54 -0.64 21.36
CA SER A 135 -2.03 -0.89 20.03
C SER A 135 -3.07 -0.71 18.93
N VAL A 136 -2.60 -0.21 17.79
CA VAL A 136 -3.39 -0.05 16.59
C VAL A 136 -2.78 -0.90 15.48
N PHE A 137 -3.58 -1.79 14.91
CA PHE A 137 -3.23 -2.37 13.62
C PHE A 137 -3.65 -1.39 12.52
N PHE A 138 -2.70 -0.85 11.77
CA PHE A 138 -2.97 0.01 10.63
C PHE A 138 -2.78 -0.76 9.33
N SER A 139 -3.88 -1.08 8.67
CA SER A 139 -3.92 -1.73 7.37
C SER A 139 -3.79 -0.70 6.25
N ILE A 140 -2.76 -0.85 5.43
CA ILE A 140 -2.62 -0.12 4.17
C ILE A 140 -3.36 -0.79 2.99
N PHE A 141 -3.99 -1.95 3.23
CA PHE A 141 -4.79 -2.68 2.25
C PHE A 141 -6.22 -2.13 2.22
N THR A 142 -6.95 -2.42 1.12
CA THR A 142 -8.39 -2.15 1.03
C THR A 142 -9.17 -2.94 2.09
N ALA A 143 -10.34 -2.43 2.49
CA ALA A 143 -11.18 -3.15 3.45
C ALA A 143 -11.66 -4.50 2.86
N SER A 144 -11.90 -4.56 1.56
CA SER A 144 -12.24 -5.81 0.88
C SER A 144 -11.11 -6.85 0.95
N SER A 145 -9.88 -6.46 0.64
CA SER A 145 -8.73 -7.37 0.68
C SER A 145 -8.47 -7.84 2.11
N LEU A 146 -8.59 -6.95 3.10
CA LEU A 146 -8.45 -7.33 4.50
C LEU A 146 -9.53 -8.32 4.96
N SER A 147 -10.80 -8.09 4.58
CA SER A 147 -11.93 -8.98 4.91
C SER A 147 -11.82 -10.34 4.24
N PHE A 148 -11.19 -10.39 3.05
CA PHE A 148 -10.98 -11.62 2.30
C PHE A 148 -9.83 -12.46 2.87
N MET A 149 -8.73 -11.80 3.26
CA MET A 149 -7.52 -12.47 3.76
C MET A 149 -7.62 -12.86 5.24
N CYS A 150 -8.37 -12.09 6.05
CA CYS A 150 -8.55 -12.40 7.45
C CYS A 150 -9.94 -13.02 7.67
N PRO A 151 -10.04 -14.36 7.84
CA PRO A 151 -11.28 -15.00 8.24
C PRO A 151 -11.77 -14.45 9.57
N THR A 152 -13.05 -14.68 9.85
CA THR A 152 -13.65 -14.53 11.17
C THR A 152 -12.86 -15.28 12.24
N LEU A 153 -13.20 -15.09 13.52
CA LEU A 153 -12.63 -15.85 14.66
C LEU A 153 -12.80 -17.39 14.55
N THR A 154 -13.31 -17.91 13.44
CA THR A 154 -13.41 -19.31 13.04
C THR A 154 -12.22 -19.73 12.19
N ASP A 155 -11.93 -21.03 12.13
CA ASP A 155 -10.87 -21.54 11.26
C ASP A 155 -11.25 -21.32 9.78
N ASP A 156 -10.29 -20.82 8.99
CA ASP A 156 -10.37 -20.78 7.54
C ASP A 156 -10.24 -22.20 7.01
N ASP A 157 -11.27 -22.69 6.32
CA ASP A 157 -11.28 -24.05 5.75
C ASP A 157 -10.70 -24.09 4.33
N ARG A 158 -10.35 -22.93 3.76
CA ARG A 158 -9.72 -22.82 2.44
C ARG A 158 -8.31 -23.42 2.45
N ASN A 159 -8.09 -24.45 1.65
CA ASN A 159 -6.86 -25.25 1.68
C ASN A 159 -6.28 -25.58 0.30
N LYS A 160 -6.93 -25.11 -0.77
CA LYS A 160 -6.45 -25.20 -2.15
C LYS A 160 -6.63 -23.85 -2.86
N PRO A 161 -5.86 -23.56 -3.92
CA PRO A 161 -5.94 -22.29 -4.64
C PRO A 161 -7.37 -21.95 -5.11
N GLU A 162 -8.14 -22.95 -5.55
CA GLU A 162 -9.50 -22.76 -6.07
C GLU A 162 -10.46 -22.18 -5.04
N ASP A 163 -10.25 -22.42 -3.75
CA ASP A 163 -11.11 -21.90 -2.69
C ASP A 163 -11.03 -20.37 -2.57
N TYR A 164 -9.97 -19.76 -3.09
CA TYR A 164 -9.76 -18.31 -3.12
C TYR A 164 -10.32 -17.65 -4.39
N THR A 165 -10.94 -18.44 -5.28
CA THR A 165 -11.53 -17.94 -6.54
C THR A 165 -13.01 -17.59 -6.45
N VAL A 166 -13.56 -17.66 -5.23
CA VAL A 166 -14.93 -17.27 -4.91
C VAL A 166 -14.95 -16.35 -3.69
N PRO A 167 -15.97 -15.49 -3.53
CA PRO A 167 -16.15 -14.73 -2.30
C PRO A 167 -16.23 -15.68 -1.09
N PRO A 168 -15.59 -15.35 0.05
CA PRO A 168 -15.65 -16.20 1.24
C PRO A 168 -17.06 -16.30 1.80
N TYR A 169 -17.40 -17.44 2.40
CA TYR A 169 -18.76 -17.71 2.91
C TYR A 169 -19.19 -16.76 4.04
N TRP A 170 -18.24 -16.09 4.71
CA TRP A 170 -18.53 -15.10 5.75
C TRP A 170 -18.87 -13.72 5.21
N VAL A 171 -18.80 -13.49 3.89
CA VAL A 171 -19.23 -12.23 3.27
C VAL A 171 -20.74 -12.29 3.04
N PRO A 172 -21.56 -11.52 3.78
CA PRO A 172 -23.02 -11.72 3.82
C PRO A 172 -23.77 -10.94 2.72
N PHE A 173 -23.05 -10.30 1.78
CA PHE A 173 -23.61 -9.46 0.74
C PHE A 173 -23.13 -9.88 -0.66
N PRO A 174 -23.92 -9.61 -1.72
CA PRO A 174 -23.52 -9.97 -3.08
C PRO A 174 -22.26 -9.23 -3.52
N THR A 175 -21.24 -9.99 -3.91
CA THR A 175 -20.00 -9.46 -4.50
C THR A 175 -19.36 -10.52 -5.40
N LYS A 176 -18.50 -10.09 -6.31
CA LYS A 176 -17.63 -10.93 -7.14
C LYS A 176 -16.15 -10.79 -6.75
N VAL A 177 -15.85 -10.06 -5.67
CA VAL A 177 -14.48 -9.88 -5.19
C VAL A 177 -13.90 -11.22 -4.76
N ALA A 178 -12.95 -11.69 -5.56
CA ALA A 178 -12.17 -12.89 -5.36
C ALA A 178 -10.91 -12.81 -6.23
N TYR A 179 -9.94 -13.69 -5.99
CA TYR A 179 -8.82 -13.86 -6.90
C TYR A 179 -9.26 -14.60 -8.16
N ARG A 180 -8.54 -14.40 -9.26
CA ARG A 180 -8.50 -15.38 -10.35
C ARG A 180 -7.52 -16.49 -10.04
N LEU A 181 -7.71 -17.67 -10.63
CA LEU A 181 -6.89 -18.85 -10.30
C LEU A 181 -5.39 -18.60 -10.54
N PHE A 182 -5.00 -18.02 -11.67
CA PHE A 182 -3.60 -17.70 -11.93
C PHE A 182 -3.02 -16.66 -10.96
N GLU A 183 -3.85 -15.81 -10.33
CA GLU A 183 -3.40 -14.78 -9.38
C GLU A 183 -3.07 -15.44 -8.04
N VAL A 184 -3.95 -16.31 -7.53
CA VAL A 184 -3.70 -17.05 -6.29
C VAL A 184 -2.54 -18.02 -6.44
N LEU A 185 -2.40 -18.72 -7.58
CA LEU A 185 -1.27 -19.63 -7.83
C LEU A 185 0.09 -18.93 -7.72
N LYS A 186 0.19 -17.65 -8.08
CA LYS A 186 1.42 -16.85 -7.95
C LYS A 186 1.75 -16.42 -6.52
N ILE A 187 0.82 -16.52 -5.59
CA ILE A 187 1.00 -16.08 -4.20
C ILE A 187 0.79 -17.23 -3.21
N TYR A 188 0.39 -18.41 -3.68
CA TYR A 188 -0.13 -19.49 -2.84
C TYR A 188 0.84 -19.92 -1.75
N ASP A 189 2.13 -20.07 -2.06
CA ASP A 189 3.15 -20.46 -1.07
C ASP A 189 3.23 -19.47 0.11
N ASN A 190 2.98 -18.18 -0.13
CA ASN A 190 2.93 -17.16 0.93
C ASN A 190 1.63 -17.23 1.77
N VAL A 191 0.56 -17.78 1.18
CA VAL A 191 -0.76 -17.94 1.78
C VAL A 191 -0.83 -19.21 2.61
N SER A 192 -0.43 -20.36 2.05
CA SER A 192 -0.41 -21.66 2.70
C SER A 192 0.63 -21.74 3.81
N GLY A 193 1.77 -21.03 3.65
CA GLY A 193 2.87 -21.03 4.59
C GLY A 193 3.65 -22.33 4.52
N ASP A 194 4.79 -22.32 3.83
CA ASP A 194 5.77 -23.41 3.84
C ASP A 194 7.08 -22.94 4.52
N ASP A 195 7.93 -23.91 4.91
CA ASP A 195 9.27 -23.71 5.50
C ASP A 195 9.35 -23.13 6.92
N GLY A 196 8.34 -23.36 7.76
CA GLY A 196 8.38 -23.03 9.19
C GLY A 196 8.26 -21.54 9.53
N ALA A 197 8.06 -20.68 8.53
CA ALA A 197 7.70 -19.28 8.69
C ALA A 197 6.18 -19.11 8.84
N ILE A 198 5.74 -18.12 9.62
CA ILE A 198 4.32 -17.77 9.74
C ILE A 198 3.79 -17.27 8.38
N SER A 199 2.70 -17.85 7.87
CA SER A 199 2.10 -17.40 6.61
C SER A 199 1.65 -15.93 6.70
N VAL A 200 1.51 -15.26 5.56
CA VAL A 200 1.04 -13.86 5.52
C VAL A 200 -0.34 -13.75 6.16
N PHE A 201 -1.24 -14.70 5.86
CA PHE A 201 -2.61 -14.72 6.38
C PHE A 201 -2.63 -14.93 7.88
N ARG A 202 -1.79 -15.84 8.40
CA ARG A 202 -1.65 -16.02 9.84
C ARG A 202 -1.09 -14.78 10.52
N SER A 203 -0.18 -14.05 9.86
CA SER A 203 0.34 -12.77 10.40
C SER A 203 -0.79 -11.74 10.55
N PHE A 204 -1.65 -11.59 9.54
CA PHE A 204 -2.86 -10.74 9.62
C PHE A 204 -3.75 -11.13 10.80
N VAL A 205 -4.03 -12.43 10.96
CA VAL A 205 -4.85 -12.94 12.05
C VAL A 205 -4.26 -12.57 13.42
N GLU A 206 -2.96 -12.78 13.62
CA GLU A 206 -2.28 -12.45 14.89
C GLU A 206 -2.31 -10.94 15.18
N VAL A 207 -2.00 -10.08 14.18
CA VAL A 207 -1.99 -8.63 14.39
C VAL A 207 -3.39 -8.08 14.67
N LEU A 208 -4.41 -8.59 13.98
CA LEU A 208 -5.81 -8.18 14.15
C LEU A 208 -6.37 -8.68 15.47
N ARG A 209 -6.14 -9.94 15.83
CA ARG A 209 -6.54 -10.49 17.15
C ARG A 209 -5.84 -9.77 18.28
N GLY A 210 -4.58 -9.38 18.09
CA GLY A 210 -3.75 -8.77 19.12
C GLY A 210 -4.01 -7.28 19.39
N CYS A 211 -4.51 -6.52 18.40
CA CYS A 211 -4.66 -5.06 18.49
C CYS A 211 -5.83 -4.60 19.39
N ASP A 212 -5.84 -3.33 19.80
CA ASP A 212 -6.97 -2.71 20.49
C ASP A 212 -7.89 -1.96 19.51
N VAL A 213 -7.31 -1.40 18.45
CA VAL A 213 -8.00 -0.61 17.42
C VAL A 213 -7.53 -1.04 16.03
N VAL A 214 -8.44 -1.04 15.06
CA VAL A 214 -8.13 -1.24 13.64
C VAL A 214 -8.24 0.09 12.90
N ALA A 215 -7.16 0.50 12.23
CA ALA A 215 -7.18 1.61 11.28
C ALA A 215 -7.05 1.04 9.86
N VAL A 216 -7.84 1.55 8.91
CA VAL A 216 -7.82 1.07 7.52
C VAL A 216 -7.64 2.26 6.59
N ARG A 217 -6.69 2.16 5.65
CA ARG A 217 -6.44 3.17 4.62
C ARG A 217 -7.53 3.13 3.56
N THR A 218 -8.70 3.66 3.88
CA THR A 218 -9.85 3.79 2.98
C THR A 218 -10.81 4.86 3.50
N CYS A 219 -11.96 5.02 2.85
CA CYS A 219 -13.05 5.88 3.31
C CYS A 219 -14.40 5.15 3.22
N THR A 220 -15.35 5.55 4.07
CA THR A 220 -16.65 4.90 4.20
C THR A 220 -17.45 4.93 2.92
N GLU A 221 -17.37 6.01 2.14
CA GLU A 221 -18.09 6.12 0.87
C GLU A 221 -17.57 5.15 -0.20
N PHE A 222 -16.33 4.68 -0.05
CA PHE A 222 -15.71 3.79 -1.02
C PHE A 222 -16.00 2.31 -0.73
N GLU A 223 -15.93 1.89 0.54
CA GLU A 223 -16.07 0.47 0.96
C GLU A 223 -17.01 0.27 2.16
N PRO A 224 -18.28 0.73 2.13
CA PRO A 224 -19.13 0.72 3.32
C PRO A 224 -19.45 -0.69 3.82
N GLU A 225 -19.81 -1.62 2.92
CA GLU A 225 -20.16 -3.00 3.29
C GLU A 225 -18.97 -3.77 3.86
N TRP A 226 -17.78 -3.57 3.29
CA TRP A 226 -16.54 -4.21 3.76
C TRP A 226 -16.08 -3.67 5.11
N LEU A 227 -16.21 -2.36 5.34
CA LEU A 227 -15.90 -1.76 6.64
C LEU A 227 -16.85 -2.26 7.74
N ASN A 228 -18.14 -2.37 7.43
CA ASN A 228 -19.13 -2.94 8.35
C ASN A 228 -18.79 -4.40 8.66
N LEU A 229 -18.46 -5.19 7.64
CA LEU A 229 -18.04 -6.58 7.83
C LEU A 229 -16.84 -6.70 8.77
N LEU A 230 -15.77 -5.93 8.53
CA LEU A 230 -14.60 -5.96 9.42
C LEU A 230 -14.95 -5.61 10.87
N GLN A 231 -15.83 -4.62 11.06
CA GLN A 231 -16.28 -4.23 12.39
C GLN A 231 -17.09 -5.34 13.07
N ASP A 232 -18.01 -5.99 12.35
CA ASP A 232 -18.86 -7.07 12.86
C ASP A 232 -18.05 -8.33 13.20
N VAL A 233 -17.09 -8.65 12.34
CA VAL A 233 -16.23 -9.83 12.45
C VAL A 233 -15.23 -9.69 13.60
N HIS A 234 -14.53 -8.56 13.69
CA HIS A 234 -13.47 -8.39 14.67
C HIS A 234 -13.95 -7.83 16.00
N ARG A 235 -15.14 -7.19 16.03
CA ARG A 235 -15.75 -6.58 17.23
C ARG A 235 -14.81 -5.61 17.96
N LYS A 236 -14.06 -4.84 17.18
CA LYS A 236 -13.10 -3.83 17.67
C LYS A 236 -13.46 -2.46 17.10
N PRO A 237 -13.08 -1.37 17.78
CA PRO A 237 -13.11 -0.04 17.19
C PRO A 237 -12.36 -0.04 15.84
N LEU A 238 -13.07 0.34 14.78
CA LEU A 238 -12.53 0.38 13.43
C LEU A 238 -12.66 1.79 12.87
N PHE A 239 -11.56 2.32 12.34
CA PHE A 239 -11.50 3.67 11.78
C PHE A 239 -10.92 3.65 10.37
N PRO A 240 -11.72 3.99 9.33
CA PRO A 240 -11.12 4.48 8.11
C PRO A 240 -10.31 5.75 8.42
N VAL A 241 -9.06 5.82 7.94
CA VAL A 241 -8.16 6.97 8.14
C VAL A 241 -7.97 7.80 6.86
N GLY A 242 -8.89 7.63 5.90
CA GLY A 242 -8.81 8.22 4.58
C GLY A 242 -7.86 7.47 3.66
N VAL A 243 -7.79 7.94 2.41
CA VAL A 243 -6.97 7.32 1.36
C VAL A 243 -5.49 7.69 1.44
N LEU A 244 -5.13 8.66 2.30
CA LEU A 244 -3.76 9.09 2.58
C LEU A 244 -2.93 9.32 1.30
N ALA A 245 -3.49 10.08 0.37
CA ALA A 245 -2.84 10.30 -0.89
C ALA A 245 -1.61 11.22 -0.74
N PRO A 246 -0.48 10.86 -1.37
CA PRO A 246 0.74 11.63 -1.26
C PRO A 246 0.63 12.98 -1.98
N LYS A 247 1.48 13.94 -1.60
CA LYS A 247 1.63 15.21 -2.32
C LYS A 247 2.79 15.12 -3.30
N ALA A 248 2.69 15.81 -4.43
CA ALA A 248 3.81 15.98 -5.35
C ALA A 248 4.97 16.73 -4.65
N THR A 249 6.20 16.28 -4.88
CA THR A 249 7.44 16.94 -4.47
C THR A 249 8.05 17.71 -5.63
N ASP A 250 8.89 18.71 -5.36
CA ASP A 250 9.61 19.42 -6.43
C ASP A 250 10.86 18.63 -6.84
N ASP A 251 10.87 18.12 -8.08
CA ASP A 251 11.94 17.30 -8.65
C ASP A 251 12.43 17.93 -9.97
N GLU A 252 13.75 17.96 -10.18
CA GLU A 252 14.39 18.55 -11.37
C GLU A 252 14.11 17.73 -12.66
N GLU A 253 14.06 16.40 -12.56
CA GLU A 253 13.77 15.46 -13.66
C GLU A 253 12.35 15.64 -14.25
N TRP A 254 11.48 16.38 -13.56
CA TRP A 254 10.15 16.71 -14.04
C TRP A 254 10.15 17.55 -15.33
N ARG A 255 11.18 18.39 -15.55
CA ARG A 255 11.15 19.38 -16.65
C ARG A 255 11.06 18.72 -18.03
N SER A 256 11.91 17.76 -18.34
CA SER A 256 11.93 17.08 -19.65
C SER A 256 10.68 16.24 -19.89
N ILE A 257 10.21 15.55 -18.85
CA ILE A 257 8.96 14.76 -18.89
C ILE A 257 7.78 15.69 -19.17
N LYS A 258 7.71 16.83 -18.48
CA LYS A 258 6.66 17.83 -18.67
C LYS A 258 6.66 18.39 -20.08
N GLU A 259 7.82 18.77 -20.63
CA GLU A 259 7.93 19.31 -21.98
C GLU A 259 7.35 18.36 -23.03
N TRP A 260 7.63 17.06 -22.93
CA TRP A 260 7.03 16.09 -23.84
C TRP A 260 5.51 15.95 -23.64
N LEU A 261 5.05 15.92 -22.38
CA LEU A 261 3.63 15.82 -22.04
C LEU A 261 2.83 17.05 -22.48
N ASP A 262 3.41 18.25 -22.44
CA ASP A 262 2.82 19.53 -22.89
C ASP A 262 2.53 19.53 -24.41
N LEU A 263 3.29 18.77 -25.19
CA LEU A 263 3.11 18.64 -26.64
C LEU A 263 1.97 17.68 -27.01
N GLN A 264 1.46 16.91 -26.05
CA GLN A 264 0.41 15.92 -26.30
C GLN A 264 -0.99 16.55 -26.15
N PRO A 265 -1.98 16.10 -26.94
CA PRO A 265 -3.36 16.51 -26.74
C PRO A 265 -3.87 16.21 -25.32
N LYS A 266 -4.89 16.98 -24.91
CA LYS A 266 -5.53 16.80 -23.60
C LYS A 266 -6.14 15.40 -23.50
N ARG A 267 -5.89 14.72 -22.37
CA ARG A 267 -6.38 13.36 -22.07
C ARG A 267 -6.09 12.31 -23.17
N SER A 268 -4.97 12.40 -23.88
CA SER A 268 -4.61 11.42 -24.92
C SER A 268 -3.52 10.43 -24.50
N VAL A 269 -2.69 10.76 -23.51
CA VAL A 269 -1.54 9.94 -23.10
C VAL A 269 -1.98 8.84 -22.14
N VAL A 270 -1.57 7.61 -22.42
CA VAL A 270 -1.65 6.50 -21.46
C VAL A 270 -0.35 6.46 -20.65
N TYR A 271 -0.46 6.59 -19.34
CA TYR A 271 0.65 6.32 -18.43
C TYR A 271 0.71 4.82 -18.14
N ILE A 272 1.91 4.23 -18.10
CA ILE A 272 2.11 2.81 -17.78
C ILE A 272 3.16 2.71 -16.69
N ALA A 273 2.77 2.10 -15.56
CA ALA A 273 3.69 1.79 -14.47
C ALA A 273 3.15 0.64 -13.62
N PHE A 274 4.01 -0.33 -13.36
CA PHE A 274 3.69 -1.51 -12.55
C PHE A 274 4.19 -1.41 -11.11
N GLY A 275 4.55 -0.20 -10.66
CA GLY A 275 5.10 0.02 -9.32
C GLY A 275 6.57 -0.38 -9.23
N THR A 276 7.14 -0.24 -8.03
CA THR A 276 8.58 -0.43 -7.81
C THR A 276 8.99 -1.88 -7.59
N GLU A 277 8.04 -2.73 -7.20
CA GLU A 277 8.29 -4.12 -6.78
C GLU A 277 7.75 -5.15 -7.76
N ALA A 278 6.93 -4.75 -8.74
CA ALA A 278 6.38 -5.71 -9.70
C ALA A 278 7.40 -6.04 -10.78
N LYS A 279 7.58 -7.34 -11.01
CA LYS A 279 8.51 -7.89 -11.98
C LYS A 279 7.73 -8.53 -13.12
N LEU A 280 7.87 -7.97 -14.32
CA LEU A 280 7.33 -8.57 -15.54
C LEU A 280 8.22 -9.71 -16.00
N ARG A 281 7.63 -10.71 -16.64
CA ARG A 281 8.40 -11.66 -17.46
C ARG A 281 8.67 -11.08 -18.85
N GLN A 282 9.66 -11.64 -19.55
CA GLN A 282 10.06 -11.20 -20.88
C GLN A 282 8.92 -11.34 -21.92
N ASP A 283 8.11 -12.40 -21.82
CA ASP A 283 6.93 -12.60 -22.66
C ASP A 283 5.86 -11.54 -22.39
N GLU A 284 5.61 -11.22 -21.11
CA GLU A 284 4.63 -10.20 -20.72
C GLU A 284 5.05 -8.81 -21.22
N LEU A 285 6.32 -8.44 -21.07
CA LEU A 285 6.86 -7.18 -21.57
C LEU A 285 6.72 -7.09 -23.09
N THR A 286 7.07 -8.16 -23.82
CA THR A 286 6.97 -8.21 -25.29
C THR A 286 5.53 -7.98 -25.76
N GLU A 287 4.56 -8.65 -25.16
CA GLU A 287 3.15 -8.48 -25.53
C GLU A 287 2.60 -7.10 -25.14
N ILE A 288 3.01 -6.54 -23.99
CA ILE A 288 2.65 -5.17 -23.60
C ILE A 288 3.22 -4.16 -24.60
N ALA A 289 4.49 -4.28 -24.96
CA ALA A 289 5.14 -3.40 -25.93
C ALA A 289 4.41 -3.44 -27.29
N HIS A 290 4.15 -4.62 -27.83
CA HIS A 290 3.38 -4.72 -29.07
C HIS A 290 1.93 -4.22 -28.93
N GLY A 291 1.31 -4.38 -27.77
CA GLY A 291 -0.01 -3.80 -27.50
C GLY A 291 0.00 -2.27 -27.51
N LEU A 292 1.04 -1.65 -26.97
CA LEU A 292 1.24 -0.19 -27.03
C LEU A 292 1.45 0.29 -28.48
N GLU A 293 2.19 -0.46 -29.30
CA GLU A 293 2.33 -0.18 -30.73
C GLU A 293 0.96 -0.22 -31.43
N LEU A 294 0.23 -1.32 -31.26
CA LEU A 294 -1.06 -1.58 -31.91
C LEU A 294 -2.16 -0.62 -31.46
N SER A 295 -2.15 -0.17 -30.20
CA SER A 295 -3.16 0.78 -29.69
C SER A 295 -3.19 2.09 -30.48
N GLY A 296 -2.04 2.51 -31.03
CA GLY A 296 -1.85 3.80 -31.68
C GLY A 296 -1.91 5.00 -30.73
N LEU A 297 -2.03 4.78 -29.41
CA LEU A 297 -2.13 5.85 -28.43
C LEU A 297 -0.76 6.43 -28.08
N PRO A 298 -0.66 7.73 -27.74
CA PRO A 298 0.50 8.28 -27.06
C PRO A 298 0.69 7.63 -25.69
N PHE A 299 1.93 7.34 -25.30
CA PHE A 299 2.19 6.67 -24.03
C PHE A 299 3.44 7.14 -23.32
N PHE A 300 3.42 7.06 -21.99
CA PHE A 300 4.60 7.24 -21.15
C PHE A 300 4.75 6.00 -20.27
N TRP A 301 5.76 5.18 -20.53
CA TRP A 301 5.97 3.91 -19.86
C TRP A 301 7.19 3.96 -18.95
N VAL A 302 6.96 3.82 -17.64
CA VAL A 302 8.03 3.59 -16.66
C VAL A 302 8.30 2.09 -16.60
N LEU A 303 9.49 1.69 -17.03
CA LEU A 303 9.87 0.29 -17.20
C LEU A 303 11.18 -0.01 -16.49
N ARG A 304 11.14 -0.84 -15.46
CA ARG A 304 12.37 -1.35 -14.85
C ARG A 304 12.89 -2.53 -15.67
N LEU A 305 14.04 -2.34 -16.34
CA LEU A 305 14.70 -3.42 -17.07
C LEU A 305 15.47 -4.36 -16.13
N HIS A 306 15.80 -3.90 -14.92
CA HIS A 306 16.55 -4.64 -13.91
C HIS A 306 15.89 -4.48 -12.54
N HIS A 307 15.76 -5.58 -11.79
CA HIS A 307 15.17 -5.58 -10.45
C HIS A 307 16.19 -5.90 -9.34
N GLY A 308 17.48 -6.00 -9.69
CA GLY A 308 18.59 -6.19 -8.75
C GLY A 308 19.83 -6.75 -9.43
N PRO A 309 20.95 -6.90 -8.71
CA PRO A 309 22.23 -7.38 -9.28
C PRO A 309 22.18 -8.83 -9.80
N LEU A 310 21.19 -9.61 -9.38
CA LEU A 310 21.06 -11.04 -9.67
C LEU A 310 20.02 -11.35 -10.75
N ASP A 311 19.34 -10.34 -11.29
CA ASP A 311 18.24 -10.53 -12.24
C ASP A 311 18.68 -10.39 -13.69
N SER A 312 18.11 -11.22 -14.56
CA SER A 312 18.26 -11.08 -16.01
C SER A 312 17.62 -9.78 -16.49
N GLU A 313 18.36 -9.04 -17.31
CA GLU A 313 17.88 -7.81 -17.93
C GLU A 313 16.74 -8.14 -18.91
N LEU A 314 15.61 -7.46 -18.71
CA LEU A 314 14.51 -7.47 -19.65
C LEU A 314 14.87 -6.66 -20.90
N GLN A 315 14.46 -7.13 -22.08
CA GLN A 315 14.76 -6.48 -23.35
C GLN A 315 13.48 -6.02 -24.05
N LEU A 316 13.44 -4.78 -24.51
CA LEU A 316 12.37 -4.33 -25.39
C LEU A 316 12.45 -5.05 -26.74
N PRO A 317 11.31 -5.26 -27.44
CA PRO A 317 11.34 -5.80 -28.79
C PRO A 317 12.24 -4.96 -29.70
N GLU A 318 12.98 -5.62 -30.58
CA GLU A 318 13.93 -4.96 -31.48
C GLU A 318 13.24 -3.82 -32.25
N GLY A 319 13.83 -2.62 -32.21
CA GLY A 319 13.34 -1.42 -32.89
C GLY A 319 12.07 -0.78 -32.29
N PHE A 320 11.61 -1.21 -31.11
CA PHE A 320 10.40 -0.67 -30.46
C PHE A 320 10.45 0.86 -30.25
N GLU A 321 11.55 1.38 -29.73
CA GLU A 321 11.69 2.82 -29.47
C GLU A 321 11.67 3.65 -30.76
N GLU A 322 12.32 3.17 -31.83
CA GLU A 322 12.28 3.86 -33.13
C GLU A 322 10.88 3.83 -33.75
N ARG A 323 10.15 2.72 -33.64
CA ARG A 323 8.76 2.62 -34.13
C ARG A 323 7.76 3.44 -33.32
N SER A 324 8.06 3.71 -32.05
CA SER A 324 7.20 4.52 -31.16
C SER A 324 7.65 5.98 -31.04
N LYS A 325 8.74 6.37 -31.71
CA LYS A 325 9.32 7.71 -31.65
C LYS A 325 8.31 8.81 -31.92
N GLY A 326 8.30 9.83 -31.05
CA GLY A 326 7.37 10.96 -31.12
C GLY A 326 5.99 10.68 -30.51
N ARG A 327 5.61 9.42 -30.33
CA ARG A 327 4.33 9.00 -29.71
C ARG A 327 4.51 8.37 -28.33
N GLY A 328 5.64 7.72 -28.08
CA GLY A 328 5.93 7.03 -26.83
C GLY A 328 7.23 7.48 -26.19
N ILE A 329 7.27 7.47 -24.85
CA ILE A 329 8.51 7.51 -24.07
C ILE A 329 8.59 6.22 -23.24
N VAL A 330 9.75 5.57 -23.26
CA VAL A 330 10.13 4.58 -22.26
C VAL A 330 11.13 5.23 -21.30
N CYS A 331 10.75 5.30 -20.03
CA CYS A 331 11.62 5.77 -18.95
C CYS A 331 12.09 4.54 -18.17
N THR A 332 13.38 4.21 -18.31
CA THR A 332 13.99 3.06 -17.62
C THR A 332 14.51 3.37 -16.23
N THR A 333 14.49 4.66 -15.87
CA THR A 333 14.86 5.20 -14.57
C THR A 333 13.62 5.53 -13.74
N TRP A 334 13.80 6.34 -12.70
CA TRP A 334 12.68 6.82 -11.90
C TRP A 334 11.87 7.90 -12.65
N ALA A 335 10.58 8.01 -12.35
CA ALA A 335 9.72 9.07 -12.84
C ALA A 335 8.72 9.55 -11.76
N PRO A 336 8.39 10.85 -11.71
CA PRO A 336 7.49 11.43 -10.71
C PRO A 336 6.02 11.09 -11.02
N GLN A 337 5.57 9.88 -10.65
CA GLN A 337 4.23 9.34 -10.96
C GLN A 337 3.09 10.33 -10.65
N ILE A 338 3.09 10.98 -9.48
CA ILE A 338 2.06 11.96 -9.10
C ILE A 338 1.97 13.11 -10.11
N LYS A 339 3.11 13.64 -10.56
CA LYS A 339 3.13 14.76 -11.50
C LYS A 339 2.66 14.35 -12.88
N ILE A 340 3.04 13.15 -13.31
CA ILE A 340 2.59 12.58 -14.59
C ILE A 340 1.07 12.40 -14.55
N LEU A 341 0.54 11.73 -13.52
CA LEU A 341 -0.91 11.53 -13.36
C LEU A 341 -1.69 12.85 -13.25
N ALA A 342 -1.09 13.88 -12.64
CA ALA A 342 -1.68 15.21 -12.54
C ALA A 342 -1.66 16.03 -13.84
N HIS A 343 -0.94 15.57 -14.87
CA HIS A 343 -0.78 16.31 -16.11
C HIS A 343 -2.04 16.23 -16.99
N ASP A 344 -2.44 17.35 -17.58
CA ASP A 344 -3.68 17.45 -18.37
C ASP A 344 -3.73 16.52 -19.60
N SER A 345 -2.56 16.20 -20.17
CA SER A 345 -2.47 15.28 -21.31
C SER A 345 -2.65 13.81 -20.94
N VAL A 346 -2.50 13.42 -19.67
CA VAL A 346 -2.69 12.03 -19.24
C VAL A 346 -4.18 11.71 -19.15
N GLY A 347 -4.60 10.71 -19.92
CA GLY A 347 -5.99 10.29 -20.09
C GLY A 347 -6.30 8.87 -19.65
N GLY A 348 -5.28 8.07 -19.30
CA GLY A 348 -5.47 6.72 -18.79
C GLY A 348 -4.22 6.19 -18.10
N PHE A 349 -4.39 5.17 -17.25
CA PHE A 349 -3.30 4.55 -16.51
C PHE A 349 -3.38 3.02 -16.59
N LEU A 350 -2.40 2.39 -17.25
CA LEU A 350 -2.16 0.95 -17.12
C LEU A 350 -1.38 0.67 -15.84
N SER A 351 -2.08 0.09 -14.87
CA SER A 351 -1.60 -0.09 -13.51
C SER A 351 -1.66 -1.56 -13.09
N HIS A 352 -0.79 -1.91 -12.14
CA HIS A 352 -0.77 -3.20 -11.47
C HIS A 352 -1.86 -3.39 -10.40
N SER A 353 -2.86 -2.50 -10.34
CA SER A 353 -3.93 -2.47 -9.32
C SER A 353 -3.47 -2.38 -7.85
N GLY A 354 -2.23 -1.93 -7.60
CA GLY A 354 -1.79 -1.62 -6.25
C GLY A 354 -2.53 -0.42 -5.68
N TRP A 355 -2.96 -0.51 -4.42
CA TRP A 355 -3.88 0.47 -3.83
C TRP A 355 -3.33 1.91 -3.83
N SER A 356 -2.03 2.09 -3.56
CA SER A 356 -1.37 3.41 -3.66
C SER A 356 -1.49 4.01 -5.05
N SER A 357 -1.15 3.26 -6.10
CA SER A 357 -1.23 3.72 -7.49
C SER A 357 -2.66 4.10 -7.90
N VAL A 358 -3.66 3.34 -7.45
CA VAL A 358 -5.07 3.64 -7.75
C VAL A 358 -5.54 4.90 -7.03
N VAL A 359 -5.17 5.07 -5.74
CA VAL A 359 -5.46 6.30 -5.00
C VAL A 359 -4.89 7.51 -5.74
N GLU A 360 -3.63 7.45 -6.15
CA GLU A 360 -2.95 8.55 -6.87
C GLU A 360 -3.65 8.89 -8.19
N ALA A 361 -4.06 7.89 -8.95
CA ALA A 361 -4.73 8.08 -10.24
C ALA A 361 -6.13 8.69 -10.09
N LEU A 362 -6.91 8.18 -9.13
CA LEU A 362 -8.27 8.64 -8.89
C LEU A 362 -8.32 10.10 -8.42
N GLN A 363 -7.29 10.59 -7.72
CA GLN A 363 -7.21 12.01 -7.37
C GLN A 363 -7.22 12.96 -8.58
N PHE A 364 -6.73 12.50 -9.72
CA PHE A 364 -6.61 13.30 -10.94
C PHE A 364 -7.64 12.90 -12.02
N SER A 365 -8.67 12.17 -11.60
CA SER A 365 -9.73 11.65 -12.47
C SER A 365 -9.20 10.74 -13.59
N ILE A 366 -8.11 10.00 -13.35
CA ILE A 366 -7.50 9.13 -14.36
C ILE A 366 -8.20 7.76 -14.34
N PRO A 367 -8.81 7.34 -15.46
CA PRO A 367 -9.40 6.00 -15.57
C PRO A 367 -8.30 4.94 -15.69
N LEU A 368 -8.59 3.72 -15.24
CA LEU A 368 -7.57 2.68 -15.09
C LEU A 368 -7.79 1.48 -16.01
N VAL A 369 -6.67 0.93 -16.49
CA VAL A 369 -6.59 -0.40 -17.07
C VAL A 369 -5.73 -1.25 -16.13
N PHE A 370 -6.19 -2.45 -15.78
CA PHE A 370 -5.53 -3.29 -14.78
C PHE A 370 -4.77 -4.45 -15.40
N PHE A 371 -3.54 -4.63 -14.93
CA PHE A 371 -2.68 -5.76 -15.22
C PHE A 371 -2.08 -6.30 -13.92
N THR A 372 -2.75 -7.28 -13.31
CA THR A 372 -2.35 -7.85 -12.01
C THR A 372 -1.07 -8.66 -12.12
N ILE A 373 -0.17 -8.51 -11.15
CA ILE A 373 1.13 -9.20 -11.13
C ILE A 373 1.28 -10.08 -9.89
N ALA A 374 1.04 -9.55 -8.69
CA ALA A 374 1.25 -10.27 -7.42
C ALA A 374 0.43 -9.70 -6.24
N ASN A 375 0.55 -10.32 -5.06
CA ASN A 375 -0.03 -9.85 -3.79
C ASN A 375 -1.56 -9.67 -3.85
N ASP A 376 -2.09 -8.67 -3.16
CA ASP A 376 -3.50 -8.30 -3.09
C ASP A 376 -4.06 -7.66 -4.37
N GLN A 377 -3.23 -7.50 -5.40
CA GLN A 377 -3.59 -6.83 -6.65
C GLN A 377 -4.79 -7.48 -7.35
N GLY A 378 -4.93 -8.81 -7.26
CA GLY A 378 -6.08 -9.54 -7.79
C GLY A 378 -7.40 -9.13 -7.15
N LEU A 379 -7.44 -9.11 -5.81
CA LEU A 379 -8.60 -8.67 -5.04
C LEU A 379 -8.93 -7.20 -5.29
N ASN A 380 -7.90 -6.34 -5.31
CA ASN A 380 -8.06 -4.92 -5.62
C ASN A 380 -8.64 -4.74 -7.04
N CYS A 381 -8.10 -5.44 -8.04
CA CYS A 381 -8.59 -5.42 -9.41
C CYS A 381 -10.07 -5.83 -9.47
N SER A 382 -10.43 -6.92 -8.80
CA SER A 382 -11.81 -7.40 -8.76
C SER A 382 -12.76 -6.36 -8.14
N LEU A 383 -12.37 -5.73 -7.03
CA LEU A 383 -13.12 -4.62 -6.41
C LEU A 383 -13.30 -3.44 -7.36
N PHE A 384 -12.24 -3.02 -8.03
CA PHE A 384 -12.27 -1.84 -8.91
C PHE A 384 -13.09 -2.09 -10.18
N VAL A 385 -13.02 -3.31 -10.74
CA VAL A 385 -13.85 -3.71 -11.88
C VAL A 385 -15.33 -3.76 -11.47
N GLU A 386 -15.65 -4.34 -10.31
CA GLU A 386 -17.03 -4.36 -9.78
C GLU A 386 -17.59 -2.93 -9.61
N LYS A 387 -16.76 -2.00 -9.15
CA LYS A 387 -17.12 -0.57 -9.01
C LYS A 387 -17.02 0.24 -10.30
N LYS A 388 -16.67 -0.37 -11.44
CA LYS A 388 -16.47 0.28 -12.75
C LYS A 388 -15.42 1.40 -12.75
N ILE A 389 -14.40 1.29 -11.91
CA ILE A 389 -13.28 2.26 -11.84
C ILE A 389 -12.30 2.06 -12.99
N GLY A 390 -12.19 0.83 -13.48
CA GLY A 390 -11.31 0.49 -14.58
C GLY A 390 -11.68 -0.84 -15.21
N TYR A 391 -10.92 -1.20 -16.23
CA TYR A 391 -11.08 -2.44 -16.97
C TYR A 391 -9.86 -3.34 -16.79
N ALA A 392 -10.07 -4.62 -16.51
CA ALA A 392 -8.97 -5.58 -16.45
C ALA A 392 -8.65 -6.11 -17.84
N ILE A 393 -7.36 -6.15 -18.21
CA ILE A 393 -6.94 -6.79 -19.45
C ILE A 393 -7.43 -8.24 -19.43
N PRO A 394 -8.08 -8.73 -20.50
CA PRO A 394 -8.51 -10.13 -20.59
C PRO A 394 -7.30 -11.04 -20.49
N ARG A 395 -7.35 -12.03 -19.59
CA ARG A 395 -6.32 -13.05 -19.41
C ARG A 395 -6.96 -14.42 -19.30
N ASP A 396 -6.25 -15.46 -19.69
CA ASP A 396 -6.66 -16.83 -19.44
C ASP A 396 -6.74 -17.10 -17.92
N GLU A 397 -7.81 -17.74 -17.48
CA GLU A 397 -8.06 -17.95 -16.05
C GLU A 397 -7.04 -18.91 -15.40
N ARG A 398 -6.46 -19.84 -16.17
CA ARG A 398 -5.56 -20.89 -15.65
C ARG A 398 -4.13 -20.39 -15.54
N ASP A 399 -3.58 -19.82 -16.61
CA ASP A 399 -2.16 -19.45 -16.67
C ASP A 399 -1.92 -17.93 -16.69
N GLY A 400 -2.97 -17.12 -16.84
CA GLY A 400 -2.85 -15.68 -16.95
C GLY A 400 -2.21 -15.22 -18.25
N SER A 401 -2.14 -16.04 -19.30
CA SER A 401 -1.70 -15.59 -20.61
C SER A 401 -2.64 -14.52 -21.17
N PHE A 402 -2.11 -13.62 -22.00
CA PHE A 402 -2.84 -12.51 -22.61
C PHE A 402 -2.22 -12.18 -23.96
N THR A 403 -2.91 -11.35 -24.74
CA THR A 403 -2.47 -10.98 -26.08
C THR A 403 -2.19 -9.49 -26.17
N ARG A 404 -1.25 -9.10 -27.03
CA ARG A 404 -1.05 -7.70 -27.47
C ARG A 404 -2.33 -7.03 -27.94
N GLN A 405 -3.25 -7.77 -28.57
CA GLN A 405 -4.54 -7.24 -29.01
C GLN A 405 -5.42 -6.89 -27.79
N GLY A 406 -5.48 -7.77 -26.79
CA GLY A 406 -6.19 -7.50 -25.54
C GLY A 406 -5.64 -6.28 -24.79
N VAL A 407 -4.32 -6.06 -24.82
CA VAL A 407 -3.71 -4.81 -24.31
C VAL A 407 -4.19 -3.61 -25.11
N ALA A 408 -4.05 -3.64 -26.44
CA ALA A 408 -4.43 -2.52 -27.31
C ALA A 408 -5.92 -2.14 -27.17
N ASP A 409 -6.81 -3.12 -27.21
CA ASP A 409 -8.25 -2.93 -27.10
C ASP A 409 -8.63 -2.38 -25.72
N SER A 410 -8.05 -2.92 -24.64
CA SER A 410 -8.32 -2.45 -23.28
C SER A 410 -7.90 -0.99 -23.08
N LEU A 411 -6.74 -0.61 -23.63
CA LEU A 411 -6.25 0.76 -23.56
C LEU A 411 -7.15 1.72 -24.35
N ARG A 412 -7.55 1.34 -25.56
CA ARG A 412 -8.43 2.16 -26.41
C ARG A 412 -9.83 2.30 -25.80
N LEU A 413 -10.40 1.19 -25.33
CA LEU A 413 -11.68 1.14 -24.65
C LEU A 413 -11.74 2.22 -23.56
N VAL A 414 -10.80 2.18 -22.63
CA VAL A 414 -10.79 3.06 -21.46
C VAL A 414 -10.42 4.50 -21.81
N ALA A 415 -9.39 4.70 -22.64
CA ALA A 415 -8.84 6.03 -22.90
C ALA A 415 -9.70 6.85 -23.89
N VAL A 416 -10.26 6.24 -24.94
CA VAL A 416 -10.82 7.00 -26.08
C VAL A 416 -12.20 6.53 -26.55
N GLU A 417 -12.56 5.26 -26.43
CA GLU A 417 -13.82 4.75 -27.00
C GLU A 417 -15.03 5.13 -26.14
N GLU A 418 -16.22 5.21 -26.76
CA GLU A 418 -17.45 5.63 -26.10
C GLU A 418 -17.96 4.58 -25.11
N GLU A 419 -17.76 3.30 -25.42
CA GLU A 419 -18.11 2.17 -24.56
C GLU A 419 -17.39 2.25 -23.21
N GLY A 420 -16.16 2.76 -23.18
CA GLY A 420 -15.39 2.98 -21.95
C GLY A 420 -15.67 4.30 -21.25
N LYS A 421 -16.60 5.12 -21.74
CA LYS A 421 -17.00 6.38 -21.09
C LYS A 421 -17.43 6.17 -19.63
N CYS A 422 -18.03 5.03 -19.33
CA CYS A 422 -18.42 4.69 -17.95
C CYS A 422 -17.23 4.68 -16.97
N TYR A 423 -16.03 4.24 -17.40
CA TYR A 423 -14.82 4.26 -16.57
C TYR A 423 -14.31 5.68 -16.36
N ARG A 424 -14.36 6.53 -17.40
CA ARG A 424 -13.95 7.93 -17.32
C ARG A 424 -14.87 8.74 -16.39
N ASP A 425 -16.18 8.54 -16.53
CA ASP A 425 -17.18 9.16 -15.66
C ASP A 425 -17.00 8.71 -14.20
N LYS A 426 -16.73 7.41 -13.97
CA LYS A 426 -16.50 6.88 -12.63
C LYS A 426 -15.21 7.39 -12.00
N ALA A 427 -14.12 7.49 -12.76
CA ALA A 427 -12.86 8.08 -12.27
C ALA A 427 -13.05 9.55 -11.88
N LYS A 428 -13.86 10.30 -12.64
CA LYS A 428 -14.24 11.67 -12.28
C LYS A 428 -15.06 11.73 -11.00
N GLU A 429 -16.08 10.89 -10.85
CA GLU A 429 -16.86 10.78 -9.60
C GLU A 429 -15.96 10.48 -8.39
N MET A 430 -15.05 9.51 -8.53
CA MET A 430 -14.12 9.14 -7.46
C MET A 430 -13.12 10.25 -7.13
N SER A 431 -12.74 11.09 -8.11
CA SER A 431 -11.83 12.21 -7.86
C SER A 431 -12.39 13.25 -6.88
N GLU A 432 -13.72 13.42 -6.85
CA GLU A 432 -14.38 14.30 -5.88
C GLU A 432 -14.25 13.74 -4.45
N LEU A 433 -14.26 12.41 -4.29
CA LEU A 433 -14.09 11.74 -3.00
C LEU A 433 -12.62 11.67 -2.57
N PHE A 434 -11.72 11.27 -3.46
CA PHE A 434 -10.30 11.04 -3.18
C PHE A 434 -9.50 12.36 -3.13
N GLY A 435 -9.98 13.39 -3.82
CA GLY A 435 -9.43 14.74 -3.83
C GLY A 435 -9.94 15.67 -2.72
N ASP A 436 -11.04 15.32 -2.03
CA ASP A 436 -11.62 16.13 -0.95
C ASP A 436 -10.78 16.05 0.34
N LYS A 437 -9.74 16.87 0.40
CA LYS A 437 -8.80 16.93 1.54
C LYS A 437 -9.48 17.22 2.88
N VAL A 438 -10.59 17.97 2.89
CA VAL A 438 -11.31 18.30 4.12
C VAL A 438 -12.00 17.05 4.66
N ARG A 439 -12.68 16.30 3.80
CA ARG A 439 -13.28 15.02 4.16
C ARG A 439 -12.23 13.99 4.55
N GLN A 440 -11.15 13.87 3.78
CA GLN A 440 -10.06 12.94 4.09
C GLN A 440 -9.41 13.27 5.45
N ALA A 441 -9.26 14.54 5.81
CA ALA A 441 -8.76 14.95 7.13
C ALA A 441 -9.70 14.55 8.28
N LYS A 442 -11.03 14.67 8.10
CA LYS A 442 -12.02 14.28 9.12
C LYS A 442 -11.94 12.82 9.55
N TYR A 443 -11.48 11.93 8.66
CA TYR A 443 -11.23 10.53 9.02
C TYR A 443 -10.10 10.40 10.05
N VAL A 444 -9.00 11.12 9.82
CA VAL A 444 -7.88 11.18 10.76
C VAL A 444 -8.29 11.87 12.07
N ASP A 445 -9.15 12.91 12.01
CA ASP A 445 -9.68 13.58 13.20
C ASP A 445 -10.39 12.59 14.13
N LYS A 446 -11.35 11.82 13.60
CA LYS A 446 -12.10 10.82 14.37
C LYS A 446 -11.19 9.74 14.96
N PHE A 447 -10.19 9.30 14.19
CA PHE A 447 -9.21 8.33 14.66
C PHE A 447 -8.39 8.90 15.82
N VAL A 448 -7.85 10.11 15.69
CA VAL A 448 -7.07 10.79 16.73
C VAL A 448 -7.90 11.07 17.97
N ASP A 449 -9.14 11.53 17.83
CA ASP A 449 -10.07 11.77 18.95
C ASP A 449 -10.30 10.51 19.77
N HIS A 450 -10.41 9.34 19.11
CA HIS A 450 -10.49 8.06 19.79
C HIS A 450 -9.21 7.74 20.57
N LEU A 451 -8.03 7.94 19.97
CA LEU A 451 -6.74 7.70 20.65
C LEU A 451 -6.55 8.62 21.86
N ILE A 452 -7.00 9.89 21.77
CA ILE A 452 -6.93 10.85 22.88
C ILE A 452 -7.86 10.39 24.02
N THR A 453 -9.10 10.04 23.68
CA THR A 453 -10.13 9.64 24.65
C THR A 453 -9.74 8.36 25.39
N ASN A 454 -9.07 7.43 24.71
CA ASN A 454 -8.68 6.14 25.25
C ASN A 454 -7.18 6.08 25.61
N ARG A 455 -6.54 7.22 25.83
CA ARG A 455 -5.15 7.28 26.28
C ARG A 455 -4.98 6.53 27.61
N PRO A 456 -3.98 5.65 27.75
CA PRO A 456 -3.67 5.02 29.03
C PRO A 456 -3.38 6.06 30.12
N GLN A 457 -4.00 5.89 31.29
CA GLN A 457 -3.60 6.66 32.46
C GLN A 457 -2.24 6.15 32.93
N LYS A 458 -1.21 7.00 32.85
CA LYS A 458 0.10 6.69 33.44
C LYS A 458 -0.10 6.61 34.95
N LYS A 459 0.06 5.42 35.55
CA LYS A 459 0.09 5.27 37.01
C LYS A 459 1.16 6.24 37.52
N ALA A 460 0.79 7.15 38.42
CA ALA A 460 1.77 7.94 39.14
C ALA A 460 2.73 6.96 39.81
N GLU A 461 4.01 7.00 39.44
CA GLU A 461 5.04 6.26 40.14
C GLU A 461 5.02 6.75 41.58
N ASP A 462 4.69 5.85 42.51
CA ASP A 462 4.49 6.10 43.94
C ASP A 462 5.84 6.42 44.60
N TYR A 463 6.41 7.58 44.28
CA TYR A 463 7.61 8.11 44.93
C TYR A 463 7.17 8.87 46.18
N GLY A 464 6.90 8.14 47.27
CA GLY A 464 6.52 8.77 48.52
C GLY A 464 6.48 7.85 49.75
N LYS A 465 7.51 8.00 50.60
CA LYS A 465 7.56 7.65 52.04
C LYS A 465 7.79 6.18 52.43
N LYS A 466 9.06 5.77 52.37
CA LYS A 466 9.70 5.13 53.53
C LYS A 466 10.84 6.03 54.01
N VAL A 467 10.50 7.03 54.83
CA VAL A 467 11.47 7.75 55.66
C VAL A 467 11.13 7.43 57.10
N ASN A 468 12.01 6.62 57.70
CA ASN A 468 12.37 6.54 59.11
C ASN A 468 11.30 6.77 60.18
N GLU A 469 10.83 5.67 60.77
CA GLU A 469 10.56 5.63 62.21
C GLU A 469 11.29 4.41 62.79
N ASN A 470 12.38 4.70 63.49
CA ASN A 470 12.93 3.91 64.60
C ASN A 470 13.78 4.89 65.41
N VAL A 471 13.12 5.51 66.38
CA VAL A 471 13.74 6.07 67.60
C VAL A 471 13.55 5.04 68.69
#